data_AF-M7N6W8-F1
#
_entry.id   AF-M7N6W8-F1
#
_cell.length_a   1.000
_cell.length_b   1.000
_cell.length_c   1.000
_cell.angle_alpha   90.00
_cell.angle_beta   90.00
_cell.angle_gamma   90.00
#
_symmetry.space_group_name_H-M   'P 1'
#
loop_
_entity.id
_entity.type
_entity.pdbx_description
1 polymer ?
#
loop_
_entity_poly.entity_id
_entity_poly.type
_entity_poly.pdbx_seq_one_letter_code
_entity_poly.pdbx_strand_id
1 'polypeptide(L)' 'MILQQPKRLLLITTGNIKNRGLFDLIRANAQTLKALFNSCNYVELTNDSIIGHER' A
#
# COMPACT_ATOMS: atom_id res chain seq x y z
N MET A 1 21.82 15.49 -9.46
CA MET A 1 21.03 14.30 -9.86
C MET A 1 19.76 14.29 -9.02
N ILE A 2 18.63 14.70 -9.58
CA ILE A 2 17.35 14.61 -8.85
C ILE A 2 16.91 13.15 -9.01
N LEU A 3 17.14 12.31 -8.00
CA LEU A 3 16.52 10.99 -7.98
C LEU A 3 15.00 11.22 -7.84
N GLN A 4 14.30 11.24 -8.97
CA GLN A 4 12.83 11.27 -9.09
C GLN A 4 12.20 9.94 -8.64
N GLN A 5 12.76 9.30 -7.62
CA GLN A 5 12.19 8.07 -7.08
C GLN A 5 11.14 8.44 -6.04
N PRO A 6 9.93 7.85 -6.10
CA PRO A 6 8.91 8.11 -5.11
C PRO A 6 9.46 7.75 -3.73
N LYS A 7 9.42 8.70 -2.79
CA LYS A 7 9.90 8.50 -1.40
C LYS A 7 9.20 7.34 -0.70
N ARG A 8 8.00 6.99 -1.16
CA ARG A 8 7.15 5.94 -0.63
C ARG A 8 6.45 5.23 -1.78
N LEU A 9 6.48 3.90 -1.79
CA LEU A 9 5.84 3.08 -2.81
C LEU A 9 4.75 2.22 -2.15
N LEU A 10 3.55 2.28 -2.73
CA LEU A 10 2.44 1.39 -2.40
C LEU A 10 2.27 0.39 -3.55
N LEU A 11 2.54 -0.89 -3.32
CA LEU A 11 2.15 -1.94 -4.24
C LEU A 11 0.77 -2.47 -3.85
N ILE A 12 -0.13 -2.57 -4.82
CA ILE A 12 -1.44 -3.17 -4.62
C ILE A 12 -1.51 -4.43 -5.47
N THR A 13 -1.44 -5.58 -4.80
CA THR A 13 -1.43 -6.90 -5.42
C THR A 13 -2.80 -7.54 -5.22
N THR A 14 -3.78 -7.08 -5.98
CA THR A 14 -5.13 -7.64 -5.97
C THR A 14 -5.32 -8.58 -7.14
N GLY A 15 -6.05 -9.68 -6.92
CA GLY A 15 -6.51 -10.55 -7.99
C GLY A 15 -7.66 -9.94 -8.80
N ASN A 16 -8.56 -10.77 -9.32
CA ASN A 16 -9.75 -10.30 -10.04
C ASN A 16 -10.82 -9.74 -9.08
N ILE A 17 -10.71 -8.46 -8.75
CA ILE A 17 -11.69 -7.75 -7.90
C ILE A 17 -12.37 -6.63 -8.68
N LYS A 18 -13.62 -6.31 -8.29
CA LYS A 18 -14.34 -5.16 -8.84
C LYS A 18 -13.76 -3.86 -8.27
N ASN A 19 -13.79 -2.77 -9.04
CA ASN A 19 -13.31 -1.45 -8.60
C ASN A 19 -13.90 -1.01 -7.25
N ARG A 20 -15.20 -1.29 -7.01
CA ARG A 20 -15.83 -1.01 -5.71
C ARG A 20 -15.11 -1.73 -4.56
N GLY A 21 -14.82 -3.02 -4.74
CA GLY A 21 -14.08 -3.81 -3.75
C GLY A 21 -12.66 -3.27 -3.53
N LEU A 22 -11.99 -2.79 -4.59
CA LEU A 22 -10.69 -2.13 -4.45
C LEU A 22 -10.79 -0.85 -3.58
N PHE A 23 -11.80 -0.01 -3.82
CA PHE A 23 -12.00 1.19 -3.01
C PHE A 23 -12.32 0.87 -1.56
N ASP A 24 -13.17 -0.14 -1.32
CA ASP A 24 -13.54 -0.56 0.03
C ASP A 24 -12.33 -1.15 0.77
N LEU A 25 -11.49 -1.94 0.07
CA LEU A 25 -10.24 -2.49 0.59
C LEU A 25 -9.23 -1.40 0.94
N ILE A 26 -9.06 -0.39 0.09
CA ILE A 26 -8.19 0.75 0.41
C ILE A 26 -8.74 1.55 1.59
N ARG A 27 -10.07 1.79 1.66
CA ARG A 27 -10.68 2.54 2.77
C ARG A 27 -10.54 1.80 4.09
N ALA A 28 -10.80 0.49 4.11
CA ALA A 28 -10.69 -0.34 5.31
C ALA A 28 -9.26 -0.33 5.87
N ASN A 29 -8.26 -0.22 4.99
CA ASN A 29 -6.85 -0.30 5.34
C ASN A 29 -6.13 1.06 5.38
N ALA A 30 -6.84 2.16 5.12
CA ALA A 30 -6.24 3.49 4.96
C ALA A 30 -5.48 3.97 6.22
N GLN A 31 -6.02 3.68 7.41
CA GLN A 31 -5.38 4.06 8.66
C GLN A 31 -4.09 3.28 8.90
N THR A 32 -4.11 1.97 8.61
CA THR A 32 -2.95 1.08 8.74
C THR A 32 -1.87 1.41 7.71
N LEU A 33 -2.26 1.69 6.45
CA LEU A 33 -1.35 2.17 5.41
C LEU A 33 -0.63 3.45 5.84
N LYS A 34 -1.36 4.41 6.40
CA LYS A 34 -0.77 5.65 6.91
C LYS A 34 0.23 5.39 8.04
N ALA A 35 -0.09 4.47 8.95
CA ALA A 35 0.82 4.09 10.04
C ALA A 35 2.08 3.40 9.50
N LEU A 36 1.93 2.45 8.58
CA LEU A 36 3.04 1.72 7.97
C LEU A 36 3.97 2.63 7.17
N PHE A 37 3.45 3.63 6.47
CA PHE A 37 4.27 4.61 5.74
C PHE A 37 5.11 5.55 6.64
N ASN A 38 4.90 5.53 7.95
CA ASN A 38 5.79 6.23 8.88
C ASN A 38 7.08 5.44 9.16
N SER A 39 7.02 4.10 9.09
CA SER A 39 8.17 3.23 9.38
C SER A 39 8.79 2.65 8.11
N CYS A 40 7.96 2.31 7.12
CA CYS A 40 8.38 1.66 5.87
C CYS A 40 8.31 2.61 4.68
N ASN A 41 9.29 2.52 3.78
CA ASN A 41 9.25 3.21 2.49
C ASN A 41 8.51 2.41 1.41
N TYR A 42 8.27 1.13 1.65
CA TYR A 42 7.56 0.24 0.75
C TYR A 42 6.48 -0.51 1.52
N VAL A 43 5.24 -0.45 1.04
CA VAL A 43 4.10 -1.12 1.62
C VAL A 43 3.37 -1.88 0.52
N GLU A 44 3.06 -3.14 0.77
CA GLU A 44 2.29 -3.99 -0.11
C GLU A 44 0.91 -4.26 0.50
N LEU A 45 -0.13 -4.11 -0.32
CA LEU A 45 -1.51 -4.35 0.03
C LEU A 45 -2.05 -5.47 -0.86
N THR A 46 -2.41 -6.59 -0.24
CA THR A 46 -3.06 -7.72 -0.92
C THR A 46 -4.55 -7.77 -0.56
N ASN A 47 -5.28 -8.77 -1.07
CA ASN A 47 -6.70 -8.93 -0.73
C ASN A 47 -6.95 -9.16 0.77
N ASP A 48 -5.99 -9.76 1.47
CA ASP A 48 -6.17 -10.26 2.84
C ASP A 48 -5.21 -9.62 3.85
N SER A 49 -4.10 -9.02 3.38
CA SER A 49 -3.01 -8.59 4.24
C SER A 49 -2.37 -7.29 3.79
N ILE A 50 -1.75 -6.58 4.74
CA ILE A 50 -0.84 -5.47 4.47
C ILE A 50 0.55 -5.82 5.00
N ILE A 51 1.57 -5.63 4.17
CA ILE A 51 2.96 -5.95 4.49
C ILE A 51 3.79 -4.67 4.35
N GLY A 52 4.46 -4.28 5.43
CA GLY A 52 5.46 -3.21 5.41
C GLY A 52 6.84 -3.80 5.17
N HIS A 53 7.58 -3.26 4.21
CA HIS A 53 8.96 -3.65 3.95
C HIS A 53 9.89 -2.52 4.39
N GLU A 54 10.68 -2.80 5.41
CA GLU A 54 11.76 -1.94 5.86
C GLU A 54 13.05 -2.30 5.11
N ARG A 55 13.96 -1.33 5.02
CA ARG A 55 15.26 -1.48 4.37
C ARG A 55 16.35 -1.67 5.42
#